data_AF-A0A3R9LAP5-F1
#
_entry.id   AF-A0A3R9LAP5-F1
#
_cell.length_a   1.000
_cell.length_b   1.000
_cell.length_c   1.000
_cell.angle_alpha   90.00
_cell.angle_beta   90.00
_cell.angle_gamma   90.00
#
_symmetry.space_group_name_H-M   'P 1'
#
loop_
_entity.id
_entity.type
_entity.pdbx_description
1 polymer ?
#
loop_
_entity_poly.entity_id
_entity_poly.type
_entity_poly.pdbx_seq_one_letter_code
_entity_poly.pdbx_strand_id
1 'polypeptide(L)'
;MAKPKRYPFMGVRKENETKKIASMLKKVDGCDLRGTVQIEYLPEFHKTRIIVKADGYGKGIRTATSISGFDFSEKDGSFLKLALFKRVEEMSQFDFRETTNEEWSGIVVDIIKKMRRGKM
;
A
#
# COMPACT_ATOMS: atom_id res chain seq x y z
N MET A 1 25.02 -53.34 32.25
CA MET A 1 23.91 -53.25 31.26
C MET A 1 23.67 -51.78 30.93
N ALA A 2 23.50 -51.46 29.65
CA ALA A 2 23.76 -50.15 29.06
C ALA A 2 22.71 -49.06 29.39
N LYS A 3 23.17 -47.79 29.54
CA LYS A 3 22.31 -46.59 29.66
C LYS A 3 21.58 -46.33 28.33
N PRO A 4 20.29 -45.95 28.32
CA PRO A 4 19.59 -45.64 27.08
C PRO A 4 20.14 -44.33 26.47
N LYS A 5 20.54 -44.40 25.19
CA LYS A 5 20.93 -43.23 24.39
C LYS A 5 19.69 -42.33 24.21
N ARG A 6 19.71 -41.12 24.81
CA ARG A 6 18.74 -40.07 24.51
C ARG A 6 19.01 -39.54 23.10
N TYR A 7 18.10 -39.82 22.16
CA TYR A 7 18.08 -39.20 20.84
C TYR A 7 17.71 -37.70 20.98
N PRO A 8 18.47 -36.74 20.43
CA PRO A 8 18.23 -35.31 20.67
C PRO A 8 17.20 -34.69 19.70
N PHE A 9 16.32 -35.47 19.06
CA PHE A 9 15.46 -34.97 17.97
C PHE A 9 13.96 -35.25 18.16
N MET A 10 13.46 -35.24 19.38
CA MET A 10 12.02 -35.34 19.65
C MET A 10 11.59 -34.15 20.52
N GLY A 11 11.26 -33.04 19.87
CA GLY A 11 10.81 -31.85 20.60
C GLY A 11 10.64 -30.57 19.80
N VAL A 12 11.04 -30.50 18.52
CA VAL A 12 10.59 -29.40 17.66
C VAL A 12 9.11 -29.64 17.39
N ARG A 13 8.25 -29.03 18.23
CA ARG A 13 6.83 -28.91 17.96
C ARG A 13 6.73 -28.43 16.51
N LYS A 14 6.18 -29.26 15.62
CA LYS A 14 5.73 -28.82 14.30
C LYS A 14 4.82 -27.63 14.57
N GLU A 15 5.36 -26.43 14.50
CA GLU A 15 4.55 -25.23 14.41
C GLU A 15 3.75 -25.42 13.14
N ASN A 16 2.50 -25.83 13.37
CA ASN A 16 1.58 -26.29 12.37
C ASN A 16 1.68 -25.35 11.16
N GLU A 17 2.11 -25.86 10.02
CA GLU A 17 2.16 -25.08 8.78
C GLU A 17 0.79 -24.45 8.51
N THR A 18 -0.29 -25.09 8.97
CA THR A 18 -1.65 -24.55 9.01
C THR A 18 -1.81 -23.31 9.89
N LYS A 19 -1.10 -23.17 11.03
CA LYS A 19 -1.06 -21.92 11.82
C LYS A 19 -0.27 -20.83 11.09
N LYS A 20 0.81 -21.18 10.38
CA LYS A 20 1.58 -20.24 9.57
C LYS A 20 0.73 -19.73 8.40
N ILE A 21 0.08 -20.62 7.67
CA ILE A 21 -0.86 -20.29 6.59
C ILE A 21 -2.09 -19.55 7.14
N ALA A 22 -2.65 -19.93 8.28
CA ALA A 22 -3.75 -19.21 8.92
C ALA A 22 -3.34 -17.82 9.42
N SER A 23 -2.08 -17.60 9.80
CA SER A 23 -1.55 -16.26 10.11
C SER A 23 -1.38 -15.41 8.85
N MET A 24 -1.05 -16.02 7.71
CA MET A 24 -1.01 -15.36 6.40
C MET A 24 -2.41 -15.09 5.84
N LEU A 25 -3.40 -15.92 6.20
CA LEU A 25 -4.81 -15.81 5.79
C LEU A 25 -5.69 -15.10 6.82
N LYS A 26 -5.14 -14.70 7.98
CA LYS A 26 -5.87 -13.88 8.94
C LYS A 26 -6.24 -12.60 8.19
N LYS A 27 -7.53 -12.40 7.95
CA LYS A 27 -8.06 -11.09 7.61
C LYS A 27 -7.69 -10.19 8.78
N VAL A 28 -6.64 -9.41 8.58
CA VAL A 28 -6.20 -8.38 9.53
C VAL A 28 -7.37 -7.42 9.63
N ASP A 29 -7.84 -7.20 10.86
CA ASP A 29 -8.90 -6.26 11.15
C ASP A 29 -8.63 -4.93 10.46
N GLY A 30 -9.69 -4.35 9.90
CA GLY A 30 -9.59 -3.22 9.00
C GLY A 30 -8.76 -2.07 9.58
N CYS A 31 -7.89 -1.55 8.72
CA CYS A 31 -7.30 -0.21 8.81
C CYS A 31 -6.07 0.01 9.72
N ASP A 32 -5.01 -0.79 9.51
CA ASP A 32 -3.63 -0.30 9.70
C ASP A 32 -3.18 0.65 8.57
N LEU A 33 -4.05 0.95 7.60
CA LEU A 33 -3.78 1.83 6.48
C LEU A 33 -3.84 3.29 6.92
N ARG A 34 -2.69 3.93 7.00
CA ARG A 34 -2.55 5.38 7.18
C ARG A 34 -2.03 5.98 5.91
N GLY A 35 -2.44 7.20 5.61
CA GLY A 35 -2.00 7.82 4.38
C GLY A 35 -2.36 9.28 4.27
N THR A 36 -1.45 10.02 3.66
CA THR A 36 -1.54 11.45 3.42
C THR A 36 -1.23 11.73 1.97
N VAL A 37 -2.06 12.56 1.35
CA VAL A 37 -1.82 13.11 0.03
C VAL A 37 -1.49 14.58 0.22
N GLN A 38 -0.31 15.00 -0.22
CA GLN A 38 0.10 16.39 -0.27
C GLN A 38 0.14 16.81 -1.73
N ILE A 39 -0.38 18.00 -1.99
CA ILE A 39 -0.45 18.58 -3.34
C ILE A 39 0.26 19.91 -3.27
N GLU A 40 1.33 20.04 -4.04
CA GLU A 40 2.18 21.22 -4.11
C GLU A 40 2.18 21.73 -5.54
N TYR A 41 1.75 22.97 -5.75
CA TYR A 41 1.92 23.62 -7.03
C TYR A 41 3.36 24.14 -7.15
N LEU A 42 4.04 23.77 -8.23
CA LEU A 42 5.39 24.25 -8.58
C LEU A 42 5.26 25.30 -9.69
N PRO A 43 5.25 26.60 -9.35
CA PRO A 43 4.99 27.67 -10.31
C PRO A 43 6.04 27.73 -11.42
N GLU A 44 7.31 27.51 -11.07
CA GLU A 44 8.45 27.59 -12.00
C GLU A 44 8.33 26.60 -13.17
N PHE A 45 7.64 25.48 -12.95
CA PHE A 45 7.50 24.41 -13.93
C PHE A 45 6.08 24.29 -14.48
N HIS A 46 5.15 25.14 -14.02
CA HIS A 46 3.71 25.03 -14.29
C HIS A 46 3.19 23.60 -14.08
N LYS A 47 3.64 22.95 -13.00
CA LYS A 47 3.32 21.56 -12.67
C LYS A 47 2.80 21.46 -11.25
N THR A 48 1.86 20.54 -11.04
CA THR A 48 1.41 20.18 -9.70
C THR A 48 2.09 18.87 -9.30
N ARG A 49 2.84 18.92 -8.21
CA ARG A 49 3.47 17.76 -7.58
C ARG A 49 2.51 17.16 -6.56
N ILE A 50 2.32 15.86 -6.65
CA ILE A 50 1.45 15.08 -5.78
C ILE A 50 2.33 14.10 -5.05
N ILE A 51 2.38 14.24 -3.74
CA ILE A 51 3.16 13.39 -2.85
C ILE A 51 2.17 12.51 -2.10
N VAL A 52 2.23 11.21 -2.35
CA VAL A 52 1.42 10.22 -1.66
C VAL A 52 2.30 9.48 -0.67
N LYS A 53 1.88 9.47 0.58
CA LYS A 53 2.45 8.62 1.62
C LYS A 53 1.34 7.67 2.06
N ALA A 54 1.59 6.36 1.98
CA ALA A 54 0.68 5.33 2.42
C ALA A 54 1.47 4.32 3.25
N ASP A 55 1.13 4.20 4.53
CA ASP A 55 1.69 3.23 5.46
C ASP A 55 0.64 2.14 5.70
N GLY A 56 1.02 0.89 5.48
CA GLY A 56 0.07 -0.22 5.52
C GLY A 56 0.76 -1.57 5.59
N TYR A 57 0.18 -2.52 6.31
CA TYR A 57 0.68 -3.90 6.35
C TYR A 57 2.18 -4.01 6.67
N GLY A 58 2.75 -3.11 7.47
CA GLY A 58 4.19 -3.07 7.80
C GLY A 58 5.12 -2.53 6.71
N LYS A 59 4.59 -1.96 5.61
CA LYS A 59 5.35 -1.27 4.55
C LYS A 59 4.86 0.18 4.42
N GLY A 60 5.80 1.11 4.35
CA GLY A 60 5.53 2.50 4.00
C GLY A 60 5.88 2.75 2.53
N ILE A 61 4.94 3.31 1.78
CA ILE A 61 5.12 3.75 0.40
C ILE A 61 5.15 5.27 0.38
N ARG A 62 6.15 5.82 -0.32
CA ARG A 62 6.28 7.24 -0.57
C ARG A 62 6.51 7.44 -2.06
N THR A 63 5.53 7.98 -2.74
CA THR A 63 5.63 8.29 -4.17
C THR A 63 5.36 9.76 -4.42
N ALA A 64 6.05 10.30 -5.43
CA ALA A 64 5.87 11.66 -5.87
C ALA A 64 5.66 11.65 -7.38
N THR A 65 4.51 12.17 -7.82
CA THR A 65 4.12 12.23 -9.22
C THR A 65 3.91 13.69 -9.58
N SER A 66 4.43 14.14 -10.71
CA SER A 66 4.25 15.52 -11.19
C SER A 66 3.36 15.53 -12.42
N ILE A 67 2.36 16.41 -12.44
CA ILE A 67 1.37 16.49 -13.52
C ILE A 67 1.24 17.93 -13.98
N SER A 68 1.25 18.14 -15.30
CA SER A 68 0.97 19.45 -15.91
C SER A 68 -0.51 19.60 -16.26
N GLY A 69 -0.97 20.85 -16.27
CA GLY A 69 -2.31 21.23 -16.75
C GLY A 69 -3.46 20.68 -15.91
N PHE A 70 -3.28 20.57 -14.59
CA PHE A 70 -4.38 20.27 -13.68
C PHE A 70 -4.24 21.07 -12.41
N ASP A 71 -5.16 22.02 -12.26
CA ASP A 71 -5.32 22.79 -11.03
C ASP A 71 -6.15 21.95 -10.06
N PHE A 72 -5.46 21.39 -9.06
CA PHE A 72 -6.11 20.64 -8.01
C PHE A 72 -6.78 21.60 -7.04
N SER A 73 -8.10 21.44 -6.86
CA SER A 73 -8.79 22.02 -5.71
C SER A 73 -8.57 21.17 -4.46
N GLU A 74 -8.88 21.72 -3.28
CA GLU A 74 -8.89 20.97 -2.02
C GLU A 74 -9.85 19.76 -2.07
N LYS A 75 -10.97 19.91 -2.78
CA LYS A 75 -11.93 18.81 -3.03
C LYS A 75 -11.27 17.70 -3.85
N ASP A 76 -10.53 18.05 -4.90
CA ASP A 76 -9.84 17.06 -5.73
C ASP A 76 -8.79 16.29 -4.93
N GLY A 77 -8.07 16.95 -4.03
CA GLY A 77 -7.13 16.28 -3.12
C GLY A 77 -7.82 15.28 -2.18
N SER A 78 -8.99 15.64 -1.65
CA SER A 78 -9.81 14.74 -0.83
C SER A 78 -10.33 13.53 -1.60
N PHE A 79 -10.79 13.74 -2.84
CA PHE A 79 -11.19 12.65 -3.74
C PHE A 79 -10.03 11.73 -4.10
N LEU A 80 -8.86 12.30 -4.42
CA LEU A 80 -7.67 11.53 -4.73
C LEU A 80 -7.25 10.64 -3.56
N LYS A 81 -7.29 11.19 -2.34
CA LYS A 81 -7.06 10.43 -1.11
C LYS A 81 -8.04 9.26 -0.99
N LEU A 82 -9.34 9.51 -1.07
CA LEU A 82 -10.37 8.46 -0.98
C LEU A 82 -10.20 7.37 -2.05
N ALA A 83 -9.93 7.77 -3.30
CA ALA A 83 -9.74 6.84 -4.41
C ALA A 83 -8.48 5.96 -4.22
N LEU A 84 -7.41 6.53 -3.67
CA LEU A 84 -6.20 5.77 -3.32
C LEU A 84 -6.48 4.75 -2.22
N PHE A 85 -7.15 5.14 -1.14
CA PHE A 85 -7.51 4.22 -0.06
C PHE A 85 -8.41 3.09 -0.55
N LYS A 86 -9.44 3.43 -1.33
CA LYS A 86 -10.30 2.40 -1.93
C LYS A 86 -9.51 1.44 -2.80
N ARG A 87 -8.56 1.94 -3.59
CA ARG A 87 -7.70 1.08 -4.41
C ARG A 87 -6.84 0.15 -3.54
N VAL A 88 -6.31 0.66 -2.43
CA VAL A 88 -5.51 -0.12 -1.47
C VAL A 88 -6.37 -1.18 -0.78
N GLU A 89 -7.62 -0.87 -0.42
CA GLU A 89 -8.57 -1.81 0.16
C GLU A 89 -8.93 -2.95 -0.81
N GLU A 90 -8.99 -2.67 -2.10
CA GLU A 90 -9.22 -3.66 -3.16
C GLU A 90 -7.97 -4.54 -3.42
N MET A 91 -6.77 -4.11 -3.00
CA MET A 91 -5.54 -4.87 -3.18
C MET A 91 -5.34 -5.91 -2.08
N SER A 92 -4.74 -7.05 -2.41
CA SER A 92 -4.30 -7.98 -1.37
C SER A 92 -3.11 -7.41 -0.59
N GLN A 93 -2.89 -7.92 0.62
CA GLN A 93 -1.73 -7.52 1.43
C GLN A 93 -0.40 -7.84 0.71
N PHE A 94 -0.37 -8.93 -0.05
CA PHE A 94 0.78 -9.32 -0.85
C PHE A 94 1.03 -8.30 -1.95
N ASP A 95 -0.02 -7.95 -2.71
CA ASP A 95 0.10 -6.97 -3.79
C ASP A 95 0.59 -5.62 -3.26
N PHE A 96 0.01 -5.13 -2.15
CA PHE A 96 0.44 -3.87 -1.55
C PHE A 96 1.93 -3.88 -1.15
N ARG A 97 2.40 -5.00 -0.58
CA ARG A 97 3.79 -5.17 -0.16
C ARG A 97 4.77 -5.32 -1.32
N GLU A 98 4.37 -5.97 -2.40
CA GLU A 98 5.24 -6.18 -3.56
C GLU A 98 5.22 -5.00 -4.53
N THR A 99 4.16 -4.18 -4.51
CA THR A 99 4.05 -3.03 -5.40
C THR A 99 5.21 -2.06 -5.19
N THR A 100 5.88 -1.76 -6.29
CA THR A 100 7.04 -0.86 -6.37
C THR A 100 6.61 0.61 -6.40
N ASN A 101 7.53 1.52 -6.10
CA ASN A 101 7.24 2.96 -6.15
C ASN A 101 6.82 3.42 -7.56
N GLU A 102 7.32 2.77 -8.61
CA GLU A 102 6.97 3.08 -10.00
C GLU A 102 5.54 2.68 -10.33
N GLU A 103 5.14 1.46 -9.95
CA GLU A 103 3.76 0.98 -10.09
C GLU A 103 2.78 1.84 -9.29
N TRP A 104 3.17 2.26 -8.08
CA TRP A 104 2.40 3.20 -7.27
C TRP A 104 2.23 4.56 -7.96
N SER A 105 3.27 5.09 -8.60
CA SER A 105 3.15 6.31 -9.41
C SER A 105 2.17 6.10 -10.58
N GLY A 106 2.21 4.94 -11.23
CA GLY A 106 1.24 4.55 -12.25
C GLY A 106 -0.21 4.55 -11.76
N ILE A 107 -0.46 3.94 -10.60
CA ILE A 107 -1.78 3.92 -9.94
C ILE A 107 -2.28 5.34 -9.67
N VAL A 108 -1.43 6.23 -9.15
CA VAL A 108 -1.77 7.63 -8.88
C VAL A 108 -2.16 8.35 -10.18
N VAL A 109 -1.35 8.21 -11.24
CA VAL A 109 -1.62 8.80 -12.55
C VAL A 109 -2.95 8.31 -13.12
N ASP A 110 -3.24 7.02 -13.01
CA ASP A 110 -4.46 6.43 -13.55
C ASP A 110 -5.72 6.88 -12.80
N ILE A 111 -5.64 7.02 -11.47
CA ILE A 111 -6.73 7.61 -10.67
C ILE A 111 -6.99 9.04 -11.15
N ILE A 112 -5.95 9.83 -11.36
CA ILE A 112 -6.08 11.22 -11.80
C ILE A 112 -6.65 11.32 -13.22
N LYS A 113 -6.24 10.42 -14.13
CA LYS A 113 -6.85 10.32 -15.46
C LYS A 113 -8.34 9.98 -15.38
N LYS A 114 -8.75 9.08 -14.48
CA LYS A 114 -10.17 8.77 -14.24
C LYS A 114 -10.92 9.99 -13.69
N MET A 115 -10.33 10.72 -12.75
CA MET A 115 -10.90 11.98 -12.25
C MET A 115 -11.10 13.03 -13.35
N ARG A 116 -10.16 13.14 -14.30
CA ARG A 116 -10.31 14.01 -15.48
C ARG A 116 -11.48 13.59 -16.37
N ARG A 117 -11.64 12.29 -16.61
CA ARG A 117 -12.69 11.74 -17.48
C ARG A 117 -14.10 11.83 -16.89
N GLY A 118 -14.23 11.82 -15.55
CA GLY A 118 -15.52 11.91 -14.86
C GLY A 118 -16.02 13.34 -14.59
N LYS A 119 -15.27 14.38 -14.96
CA LYS A 119 -15.67 15.80 -14.84
C LYS A 119 -16.35 16.35 -16.11
N MET A 120 -16.87 15.49 -16.99
CA MET A 120 -17.73 15.88 -18.12
C MET A 120 -19.20 15.84 -17.72
#